data_AF-A0A2M7VL32-F1
#
_entry.id   AF-A0A2M7VL32-F1
#
_cell.length_a   1.000
_cell.length_b   1.000
_cell.length_c   1.000
_cell.angle_alpha   90.00
_cell.angle_beta   90.00
_cell.angle_gamma   90.00
#
_symmetry.space_group_name_H-M   'P 1'
#
loop_
_entity.id
_entity.type
_entity.pdbx_description
1 polymer ?
#
loop_
_entity_poly.entity_id
_entity_poly.type
_entity_poly.pdbx_seq_one_letter_code
_entity_poly.pdbx_strand_id
1 'polypeptide(L)' 'MSKKNRKISNTDKCIEVLQDLLILELGKEKIPQREIRNIVGVDIHKVNRIIKYLKKEYGGR' A
#
# COMPACT_ATOMS: atom_id res chain seq x y z
N MET A 1 -27.52 -7.54 -10.21
CA MET A 1 -26.80 -6.25 -10.10
C MET A 1 -25.63 -6.27 -11.08
N SER A 2 -25.70 -5.49 -12.14
CA SER A 2 -24.70 -5.51 -13.22
C SER A 2 -23.41 -4.81 -12.76
N LYS A 3 -22.28 -5.52 -12.75
CA LYS A 3 -20.97 -4.95 -12.40
C LYS A 3 -20.56 -3.98 -13.52
N LYS A 4 -20.74 -2.68 -13.30
CA LYS A 4 -20.33 -1.63 -14.23
C LYS A 4 -18.81 -1.64 -14.33
N ASN A 5 -18.28 -2.03 -15.49
CA ASN A 5 -16.85 -2.13 -15.74
C ASN A 5 -16.24 -0.72 -15.84
N ARG A 6 -15.68 -0.19 -14.74
CA ARG A 6 -15.08 1.15 -14.71
C ARG A 6 -13.70 1.09 -15.38
N LYS A 7 -13.51 1.86 -16.46
CA LYS A 7 -12.20 1.99 -17.13
C LYS A 7 -11.24 2.73 -16.18
N ILE A 8 -10.21 2.02 -15.72
CA ILE A 8 -9.14 2.59 -14.88
C ILE A 8 -8.37 3.62 -15.70
N SER A 9 -8.31 4.86 -15.23
CA SER A 9 -7.56 5.94 -15.89
C SER A 9 -6.06 5.85 -15.60
N ASN A 10 -5.24 6.55 -16.38
CA ASN A 10 -3.81 6.66 -16.08
C ASN A 10 -3.57 7.37 -14.73
N THR A 11 -4.42 8.33 -14.37
CA THR A 11 -4.37 9.01 -13.08
C THR A 11 -4.58 8.04 -11.92
N ASP A 12 -5.55 7.13 -12.03
CA ASP A 12 -5.81 6.10 -11.01
C ASP A 12 -4.57 5.20 -10.83
N LYS A 13 -3.93 4.79 -11.92
CA LYS A 13 -2.69 4.00 -11.88
C LYS A 13 -1.54 4.77 -11.23
N CYS A 14 -1.37 6.06 -11.55
CA CYS A 14 -0.36 6.90 -10.92
C CYS A 14 -0.58 7.02 -9.41
N ILE A 15 -1.83 7.22 -8.97
CA ILE A 15 -2.18 7.26 -7.55
C ILE A 15 -1.85 5.93 -6.88
N GLU A 16 -2.18 4.80 -7.50
CA GLU A 16 -1.85 3.48 -6.96
C GLU A 16 -0.35 3.29 -6.76
N VAL A 17 0.47 3.71 -7.74
CA VAL A 17 1.94 3.65 -7.65
C VAL A 17 2.47 4.56 -6.54
N LEU A 18 1.96 5.79 -6.43
CA LEU A 18 2.38 6.73 -5.37
C LEU A 18 2.05 6.20 -3.97
N GLN A 19 0.89 5.58 -3.81
CA GLN A 19 0.52 4.91 -2.57
C GLN A 19 1.46 3.75 -2.25
N ASP A 20 1.82 2.94 -3.25
CA ASP A 20 2.72 1.80 -3.06
C ASP A 20 4.11 2.26 -2.61
N LEU A 21 4.63 3.33 -3.22
CA LEU A 21 5.90 3.94 -2.85
C LEU A 21 5.87 4.51 -1.43
N LEU A 22 4.79 5.21 -1.06
CA LEU A 22 4.64 5.76 0.29
C LEU A 22 4.60 4.65 1.35
N ILE A 23 3.89 3.55 1.08
CA ILE A 23 3.87 2.38 1.98
C ILE A 23 5.27 1.80 2.15
N LEU A 24 6.07 1.73 1.08
CA LEU A 24 7.44 1.24 1.14
C LEU A 24 8.32 2.13 2.02
N GLU A 25 8.29 3.44 1.84
CA GLU A 25 9.10 4.38 2.63
C GLU A 25 8.73 4.36 4.11
N LEU A 26 7.43 4.40 4.45
CA LEU A 26 6.99 4.28 5.84
C LEU A 26 7.34 2.91 6.45
N GLY A 27 7.32 1.85 5.63
CA GLY A 27 7.71 0.51 6.05
C GLY A 27 9.20 0.40 6.36
N LYS A 28 10.07 1.08 5.61
CA LYS A 28 11.52 1.16 5.89
C LYS A 28 11.81 1.85 7.22
N GLU A 29 11.03 2.89 7.55
CA GLU A 29 11.05 3.58 8.85
C GLU A 29 10.40 2.78 9.99
N LYS A 30 10.00 1.52 9.74
CA LYS A 30 9.40 0.59 10.73
C LYS A 30 8.12 1.11 11.39
N ILE A 31 7.37 1.96 10.70
CA ILE A 31 6.09 2.46 11.18
C ILE A 31 5.08 1.29 11.25
N PRO A 32 4.25 1.19 12.32
CA PRO A 32 3.24 0.14 12.43
C PRO A 32 2.28 0.11 11.24
N GLN A 33 1.95 -1.09 10.75
CA GLN A 33 1.04 -1.29 9.59
C GLN A 33 -0.31 -0.56 9.74
N ARG A 34 -0.85 -0.51 10.96
CA ARG A 34 -2.10 0.19 11.26
C ARG A 34 -1.98 1.70 11.06
N GLU A 35 -0.83 2.27 11.39
CA GLU A 35 -0.55 3.70 11.24
C GLU A 35 -0.29 4.05 9.77
N ILE A 36 0.46 3.21 9.05
CA ILE A 36 0.65 3.32 7.59
C ILE A 36 -0.70 3.33 6.87
N ARG A 37 -1.61 2.43 7.25
CA ARG A 37 -2.98 2.40 6.71
C ARG A 37 -3.70 3.75 6.90
N ASN A 38 -3.58 4.35 8.08
CA ASN A 38 -4.22 5.63 8.40
C ASN A 38 -3.62 6.80 7.60
N ILE A 39 -2.29 6.82 7.43
CA ILE A 39 -1.57 7.86 6.68
C ILE A 39 -1.90 7.80 5.18
N VAL A 40 -1.84 6.61 4.60
CA VAL A 40 -1.98 6.42 3.14
C VAL A 40 -3.45 6.35 2.71
N GLY A 41 -4.36 6.02 3.64
CA GLY A 41 -5.79 5.95 3.36
C GLY A 41 -6.20 4.75 2.50
N VAL A 42 -5.52 3.62 2.65
CA VAL A 42 -5.75 2.40 1.85
C VAL A 42 -6.21 1.21 2.69
N ASP A 43 -6.60 0.12 2.02
CA ASP A 43 -6.91 -1.14 2.65
C ASP A 43 -5.68 -1.78 3.33
N ILE A 44 -5.87 -2.38 4.51
CA ILE A 44 -4.79 -3.00 5.29
C ILE A 44 -4.13 -4.18 4.55
N HIS A 45 -4.87 -4.89 3.69
CA HIS A 45 -4.33 -5.96 2.86
C HIS A 45 -3.32 -5.43 1.84
N LYS A 46 -3.51 -4.22 1.32
CA LYS A 46 -2.53 -3.56 0.44
C LYS A 46 -1.22 -3.28 1.18
N VAL A 47 -1.32 -2.73 2.39
CA VAL A 47 -0.16 -2.49 3.27
C VAL A 47 0.56 -3.80 3.58
N ASN A 48 -0.16 -4.83 4.03
CA ASN A 48 0.41 -6.12 4.38
C ASN A 48 1.13 -6.78 3.19
N ARG A 49 0.54 -6.70 1.99
CA ARG A 49 1.13 -7.24 0.76
C ARG A 49 2.49 -6.61 0.48
N ILE A 50 2.59 -5.29 0.59
CA ILE A 50 3.81 -4.54 0.26
C ILE A 50 4.87 -4.74 1.34
N ILE A 51 4.52 -4.56 2.61
CA ILE A 51 5.46 -4.68 3.73
C ILE A 51 5.99 -6.12 3.89
N LYS A 52 5.25 -7.15 3.46
CA LYS A 52 5.74 -8.53 3.43
C LYS A 52 7.07 -8.66 2.68
N TYR A 53 7.28 -7.89 1.62
CA TYR A 53 8.52 -7.91 0.85
C TYR A 53 9.68 -7.22 1.58
N LEU A 54 9.39 -6.24 2.44
CA LEU A 54 10.39 -5.59 3.29
C LEU A 54 10.85 -6.49 4.44
N LYS A 55 9.99 -7.37 4.98
CA LYS A 55 10.33 -8.24 6.13
C LYS A 55 11.53 -9.16 5.87
N LYS A 56 11.83 -9.49 4.61
CA LYS A 56 12.99 -10.32 4.26
C LYS A 56 14.32 -9.58 4.42
N GLU A 57 14.32 -8.25 4.36
CA GLU A 57 15.50 -7.38 4.52
C GLU A 57 15.51 -6.59 5.85
N TYR A 58 14.34 -6.30 6.43
CA TYR A 58 14.21 -5.36 7.56
C TYR A 58 13.72 -5.99 8.88
N GLY A 59 13.70 -7.33 8.97
CA GLY A 59 13.62 -8.07 10.23
C GLY A 59 12.38 -7.75 11.09
N GLY A 60 11.23 -8.32 10.73
CA GLY A 60 10.07 -8.34 11.62
C GLY A 60 10.14 -9.55 12.55
N ARG A 61 10.39 -9.32 13.85
CA ARG A 61 9.96 -10.24 14.91
C ARG A 61 8.43 -10.40 14.88
#